data_AF-A0A285X5Q6-F1
#
_entry.id   AF-A0A285X5Q6-F1
#
_cell.length_a   1.000
_cell.length_b   1.000
_cell.length_c   1.000
_cell.angle_alpha   90.00
_cell.angle_beta   90.00
_cell.angle_gamma   90.00
#
_symmetry.space_group_name_H-M   'P 1'
#
loop_
_entity.id
_entity.type
_entity.pdbx_description
1 polymer ?
#
loop_
_entity_poly.entity_id
_entity_poly.type
_entity_poly.pdbx_seq_one_letter_code
_entity_poly.pdbx_strand_id
1 'polypeptide(L)'
;MSEQDNHPSTKARSGASKEPVKICNVCGDLRNEPGKKELLNSHKSMENKKPIKRHEALKPLSRDHHHGLLLCWKLRQGFKFQVEPRRMKKYTNWFKTKYLYPHFEAEEEFVFPVLEEEDPMVKKALAEHRRLRRLFDDESEITKSLSLIEEELDAHIRFEERILFNEVQKIASPKEFEEIEKRHHAVPFSDDLWEDHFWEQKKK
;
A
#
# COMPACT_ATOMS: atom_id res chain seq x y z
N MET A 1 -44.09 -49.83 24.67
CA MET A 1 -43.72 -49.42 26.04
C MET A 1 -43.21 -48.00 25.92
N SER A 2 -44.09 -46.99 26.01
CA SER A 2 -44.62 -46.37 27.25
C SER A 2 -43.50 -45.58 27.94
N GLU A 3 -43.58 -44.29 28.28
CA GLU A 3 -44.61 -43.23 28.39
C GLU A 3 -43.85 -41.89 28.14
N GLN A 4 -44.37 -40.89 27.41
CA GLN A 4 -45.26 -39.79 27.85
C GLN A 4 -44.94 -39.18 29.22
N ASP A 5 -44.68 -37.86 29.24
CA ASP A 5 -45.17 -36.84 30.20
C ASP A 5 -44.24 -35.61 30.16
N ASN A 6 -44.67 -34.36 30.32
CA ASN A 6 -45.93 -33.65 30.10
C ASN A 6 -45.54 -32.15 30.20
N HIS A 7 -46.12 -31.30 29.35
CA HIS A 7 -46.13 -29.82 29.49
C HIS A 7 -47.03 -29.42 30.69
N PRO A 8 -47.11 -28.17 31.24
CA PRO A 8 -47.28 -26.92 30.47
C PRO A 8 -46.85 -25.56 31.12
N SER A 9 -46.79 -24.52 30.26
CA SER A 9 -47.37 -23.15 30.40
C SER A 9 -47.23 -22.34 31.72
N THR A 10 -46.76 -21.08 31.62
CA THR A 10 -47.67 -19.90 31.71
C THR A 10 -46.98 -18.56 31.40
N LYS A 11 -47.72 -17.75 30.62
CA LYS A 11 -47.62 -16.30 30.32
C LYS A 11 -47.33 -15.43 31.56
N ALA A 12 -46.62 -14.30 31.40
CA ALA A 12 -47.23 -12.98 31.14
C ALA A 12 -46.30 -11.77 31.41
N ARG A 13 -46.33 -10.84 30.45
CA ARG A 13 -46.41 -9.36 30.58
C ARG A 13 -45.27 -8.50 31.20
N SER A 14 -44.90 -7.54 30.34
CA SER A 14 -44.86 -6.09 30.55
C SER A 14 -43.78 -5.48 31.44
N GLY A 15 -43.08 -4.49 30.89
CA GLY A 15 -42.32 -3.53 31.69
C GLY A 15 -41.30 -2.75 30.88
N ALA A 16 -41.75 -1.88 29.97
CA ALA A 16 -40.91 -0.80 29.49
C ALA A 16 -40.63 0.13 30.67
N SER A 17 -39.37 0.32 31.06
CA SER A 17 -38.95 1.45 31.89
C SER A 17 -37.84 2.20 31.18
N LYS A 18 -38.23 3.38 30.70
CA LYS A 18 -37.35 4.41 30.14
C LYS A 18 -36.62 5.04 31.32
N GLU A 19 -35.29 5.06 31.30
CA GLU A 19 -34.53 5.91 32.22
C GLU A 19 -34.77 7.40 31.88
N PRO A 20 -34.90 8.28 32.89
CA PRO A 20 -35.25 9.67 32.67
C PRO A 20 -34.05 10.49 32.23
N VAL A 21 -34.20 11.14 31.07
CA VAL A 21 -33.35 12.24 30.62
C VAL A 21 -33.46 13.39 31.63
N LYS A 22 -32.36 13.71 32.31
CA LYS A 22 -32.27 14.91 33.14
C LYS A 22 -32.23 16.14 32.23
N ILE A 23 -33.39 16.77 32.07
CA ILE A 23 -33.54 18.09 31.47
C ILE A 23 -33.08 19.12 32.51
N CYS A 24 -31.92 19.72 32.29
CA CYS A 24 -31.53 20.95 32.97
C CYS A 24 -32.13 22.13 32.20
N ASN A 25 -33.25 22.65 32.72
CA ASN A 25 -33.84 23.90 32.25
C ASN A 25 -33.16 25.08 32.96
N VAL A 26 -32.15 25.67 32.33
CA VAL A 26 -31.94 27.12 32.41
C VAL A 26 -31.76 27.61 30.97
N CYS A 27 -32.87 28.13 30.44
CA CYS A 27 -32.95 28.81 29.17
C CYS A 27 -32.10 30.09 29.20
N GLY A 28 -31.11 30.14 28.31
CA GLY A 28 -30.50 31.36 27.79
C GLY A 28 -30.54 31.29 26.27
N ASP A 29 -31.63 31.81 25.71
CA ASP A 29 -31.89 31.95 24.28
C ASP A 29 -30.83 32.89 23.68
N LEU A 30 -29.92 32.38 22.86
CA LEU A 30 -29.04 33.19 22.00
C LEU A 30 -29.06 32.61 20.58
N ARG A 31 -30.15 32.93 19.89
CA ARG A 31 -30.21 32.98 18.44
C ARG A 31 -29.43 34.21 17.97
N ASN A 32 -28.69 34.04 16.86
CA ASN A 32 -27.90 35.01 16.09
C ASN A 32 -26.48 35.34 16.59
N GLU A 33 -25.51 34.56 16.11
CA GLU A 33 -24.11 34.98 15.93
C GLU A 33 -23.67 34.60 14.50
N PRO A 34 -23.30 35.57 13.62
CA PRO A 34 -22.86 35.29 12.26
C PRO A 34 -21.37 34.96 12.27
N GLY A 35 -20.99 33.69 12.08
CA GLY A 35 -19.55 33.37 11.95
C GLY A 35 -19.07 31.94 12.12
N LYS A 36 -19.93 30.91 12.15
CA LYS A 36 -19.49 29.51 12.29
C LYS A 36 -19.87 28.62 11.09
N LYS A 37 -19.51 29.06 9.88
CA LYS A 37 -19.57 28.20 8.67
C LYS A 37 -18.20 27.69 8.18
N GLU A 38 -17.10 27.95 8.88
CA GLU A 38 -15.75 27.57 8.43
C GLU A 38 -15.01 26.53 9.29
N LEU A 39 -15.71 25.80 10.16
CA LEU A 39 -15.11 24.69 10.93
C LEU A 39 -15.94 23.41 10.79
N LEU A 40 -16.24 23.04 9.54
CA LEU A 40 -16.71 21.69 9.20
C LEU A 40 -16.30 21.33 7.77
N ASN A 41 -15.04 21.54 7.41
CA ASN A 41 -14.46 21.08 6.15
C ASN A 41 -13.02 20.62 6.38
N SER A 42 -12.84 19.49 7.07
CA SER A 42 -11.53 18.79 7.10
C SER A 42 -11.63 17.27 6.95
N HIS A 43 -12.82 16.72 6.72
CA HIS A 43 -12.94 15.36 6.19
C HIS A 43 -12.63 15.42 4.69
N LYS A 44 -11.33 15.54 4.42
CA LYS A 44 -10.69 15.53 3.12
C LYS A 44 -11.30 14.36 2.33
N SER A 45 -12.00 14.72 1.25
CA SER A 45 -12.53 13.83 0.23
C SER A 45 -11.56 12.67 -0.02
N MET A 46 -11.93 11.46 0.43
CA MET A 46 -11.45 10.23 -0.19
C MET A 46 -12.16 10.13 -1.53
N GLU A 47 -11.77 11.02 -2.44
CA GLU A 47 -12.16 10.97 -3.83
C GLU A 47 -11.68 9.61 -4.33
N ASN A 48 -12.63 8.75 -4.72
CA ASN A 48 -12.35 7.51 -5.44
C ASN A 48 -11.68 7.92 -6.76
N LYS A 49 -10.36 8.14 -6.69
CA LYS A 49 -9.54 8.47 -7.85
C LYS A 49 -9.69 7.30 -8.81
N LYS A 50 -10.25 7.58 -9.99
CA LYS A 50 -10.35 6.60 -11.07
C LYS A 50 -8.98 5.93 -11.24
N PRO A 51 -8.93 4.60 -11.47
CA PRO A 51 -7.69 3.92 -11.77
C PRO A 51 -6.93 4.67 -12.88
N ILE A 52 -5.64 4.91 -12.66
CA ILE A 52 -4.79 5.59 -13.65
C ILE A 52 -4.77 4.69 -14.89
N LYS A 53 -5.24 5.21 -16.03
CA LYS A 53 -5.21 4.48 -17.29
C LYS A 53 -3.77 4.48 -17.81
N ARG A 54 -3.15 3.29 -17.81
CA ARG A 54 -1.77 3.07 -18.25
C ARG A 54 -1.71 2.50 -19.67
N HIS A 55 -0.76 2.99 -20.47
CA HIS A 55 -0.41 2.49 -21.79
C HIS A 55 0.07 1.03 -21.68
N GLU A 56 -0.24 0.19 -22.67
CA GLU A 56 0.03 -1.25 -22.62
C GLU A 56 1.50 -1.56 -22.30
N ALA A 57 2.43 -0.86 -22.96
CA ALA A 57 3.87 -1.01 -22.75
C ALA A 57 4.33 -0.77 -21.29
N LEU A 58 3.66 0.10 -20.53
CA LEU A 58 4.01 0.41 -19.15
C LEU A 58 3.29 -0.48 -18.13
N LYS A 59 2.26 -1.23 -18.54
CA LYS A 59 1.52 -2.10 -17.61
C LYS A 59 2.37 -3.18 -16.96
N PRO A 60 3.34 -3.84 -17.64
CA PRO A 60 4.23 -4.80 -17.00
C PRO A 60 4.97 -4.20 -15.79
N LEU A 61 5.58 -3.02 -15.95
CA LEU A 61 6.23 -2.29 -14.85
C LEU A 61 5.26 -1.95 -13.72
N SER A 62 4.06 -1.45 -14.06
CA SER A 62 3.03 -1.20 -13.05
C SER A 62 2.56 -2.46 -12.31
N ARG A 63 2.67 -3.65 -12.92
CA ARG A 63 2.42 -4.93 -12.24
C ARG A 63 3.56 -5.29 -11.30
N ASP A 64 4.80 -5.03 -11.68
CA ASP A 64 5.97 -5.24 -10.80
C ASP A 64 5.90 -4.33 -9.55
N HIS A 65 5.42 -3.09 -9.72
CA HIS A 65 5.09 -2.20 -8.62
C HIS A 65 4.09 -2.79 -7.63
N HIS A 66 3.11 -3.57 -8.09
CA HIS A 66 2.21 -4.26 -7.17
C HIS A 66 2.97 -5.23 -6.25
N HIS A 67 3.98 -5.94 -6.77
CA HIS A 67 4.82 -6.84 -5.97
C HIS A 67 5.72 -6.06 -5.01
N GLY A 68 6.26 -4.91 -5.41
CA GLY A 68 7.02 -4.01 -4.52
C GLY A 68 6.16 -3.49 -3.35
N LEU A 69 4.92 -3.08 -3.62
CA LEU A 69 3.96 -2.68 -2.59
C LEU A 69 3.55 -3.86 -1.70
N LEU A 70 3.44 -5.07 -2.27
CA LEU A 70 3.19 -6.29 -1.50
C LEU A 70 4.34 -6.59 -0.54
N LEU A 71 5.60 -6.42 -0.97
CA LEU A 71 6.76 -6.51 -0.08
C LEU A 71 6.64 -5.51 1.08
N CYS A 72 6.32 -4.24 0.81
CA CYS A 72 6.13 -3.23 1.86
C CYS A 72 5.05 -3.67 2.86
N TRP A 73 3.92 -4.22 2.37
CA TRP A 73 2.89 -4.80 3.23
C TRP A 73 3.40 -5.98 4.07
N LYS A 74 4.17 -6.91 3.48
CA LYS A 74 4.76 -8.05 4.19
C LYS A 74 5.67 -7.58 5.32
N LEU A 75 6.54 -6.60 5.07
CA LEU A 75 7.40 -5.99 6.09
C LEU A 75 6.59 -5.38 7.23
N ARG A 76 5.53 -4.62 6.93
CA ARG A 76 4.60 -4.11 7.96
C ARG A 76 3.99 -5.23 8.80
N GLN A 77 3.61 -6.36 8.20
CA GLN A 77 3.11 -7.52 8.97
C GLN A 77 4.21 -8.14 9.82
N GLY A 78 5.43 -8.29 9.29
CA GLY A 78 6.55 -8.82 10.05
C GLY A 78 6.88 -8.00 11.29
N PHE A 79 6.91 -6.66 11.18
CA PHE A 79 7.06 -5.78 12.33
C PHE A 79 5.89 -5.91 13.32
N LYS A 80 4.65 -5.94 12.82
CA LYS A 80 3.45 -6.11 13.65
C LYS A 80 3.46 -7.42 14.45
N PHE A 81 3.93 -8.50 13.85
CA PHE A 81 4.03 -9.81 14.50
C PHE A 81 5.35 -10.03 15.24
N GLN A 82 6.18 -8.98 15.35
CA GLN A 82 7.48 -9.02 16.02
C GLN A 82 8.37 -10.15 15.48
N VAL A 83 8.33 -10.34 14.16
CA VAL A 83 9.17 -11.31 13.45
C VAL A 83 10.63 -10.91 13.60
N GLU A 84 11.49 -11.91 13.80
CA GLU A 84 12.93 -11.71 13.87
C GLU A 84 13.46 -11.04 12.58
N PRO A 85 14.22 -9.93 12.67
CA PRO A 85 14.62 -9.14 11.51
C PRO A 85 15.37 -9.92 10.42
N ARG A 86 16.23 -10.89 10.78
CA ARG A 86 16.94 -11.70 9.77
C ARG A 86 16.01 -12.61 8.96
N ARG A 87 14.88 -13.08 9.50
CA ARG A 87 13.86 -13.79 8.72
C ARG A 87 13.28 -12.91 7.62
N MET A 88 12.89 -11.68 7.95
CA MET A 88 12.42 -10.70 6.96
C MET A 88 13.51 -10.37 5.95
N LYS A 89 14.76 -10.20 6.42
CA LYS A 89 15.92 -9.90 5.57
C LYS A 89 16.19 -10.99 4.52
N LYS A 90 16.03 -12.27 4.86
CA LYS A 90 16.15 -13.38 3.88
C LYS A 90 15.17 -13.21 2.73
N TYR A 91 13.90 -12.92 3.05
CA TYR A 91 12.88 -12.69 2.02
C TYR A 91 13.18 -11.44 1.19
N THR A 92 13.59 -10.33 1.83
CA THR A 92 13.95 -9.11 1.08
C THR A 92 15.17 -9.30 0.19
N ASN A 93 16.16 -10.09 0.62
CA ASN A 93 17.35 -10.41 -0.17
C ASN A 93 17.03 -11.29 -1.38
N TRP A 94 16.08 -12.22 -1.22
CA TRP A 94 15.55 -12.98 -2.36
C TRP A 94 14.76 -12.06 -3.31
N PHE A 95 13.83 -11.27 -2.78
CA PHE A 95 12.97 -10.39 -3.56
C PHE A 95 13.78 -9.36 -4.35
N LYS A 96 14.80 -8.73 -3.74
CA LYS A 96 15.61 -7.70 -4.41
C LYS A 96 16.31 -8.26 -5.65
N THR A 97 16.88 -9.45 -5.52
CA THR A 97 17.66 -10.09 -6.59
C THR A 97 16.77 -10.58 -7.72
N LYS A 98 15.61 -11.15 -7.37
CA LYS A 98 14.71 -11.77 -8.33
C LYS A 98 13.80 -10.80 -9.06
N TYR A 99 13.36 -9.72 -8.40
CA TYR A 99 12.31 -8.85 -8.91
C TYR A 99 12.69 -7.37 -8.90
N LEU A 100 13.18 -6.84 -7.76
CA LEU A 100 13.35 -5.39 -7.63
C LEU A 100 14.49 -4.83 -8.48
N TYR A 101 15.68 -5.44 -8.45
CA TYR A 101 16.82 -4.92 -9.20
C TYR A 101 16.65 -5.05 -10.72
N PRO A 102 16.14 -6.18 -11.26
CA PRO A 102 15.76 -6.26 -12.67
C PRO A 102 14.71 -5.21 -13.08
N HIS A 103 13.77 -4.90 -12.18
CA HIS A 103 12.77 -3.86 -12.42
C HIS A 103 13.42 -2.47 -12.52
N PHE A 104 14.26 -2.09 -11.55
CA PHE A 104 15.02 -0.83 -11.61
C PHE A 104 15.89 -0.74 -12.86
N GLU A 105 16.57 -1.82 -13.24
CA GLU A 105 17.38 -1.85 -14.46
C GLU A 105 16.54 -1.59 -15.72
N ALA A 106 15.34 -2.16 -15.80
CA ALA A 106 14.44 -1.91 -16.92
C ALA A 106 13.94 -0.46 -16.97
N GLU A 107 13.67 0.17 -15.83
CA GLU A 107 13.28 1.58 -15.78
C GLU A 107 14.42 2.50 -16.19
N GLU A 108 15.61 2.25 -15.64
CA GLU A 108 16.84 3.00 -15.92
C GLU A 108 17.24 2.91 -17.40
N GLU A 109 17.06 1.75 -18.04
CA GLU A 109 17.47 1.51 -19.43
C GLU A 109 16.43 1.94 -20.47
N PHE A 110 15.12 1.85 -20.17
CA PHE A 110 14.07 2.03 -21.19
C PHE A 110 13.03 3.10 -20.87
N VAL A 111 12.76 3.39 -19.59
CA VAL A 111 11.70 4.32 -19.20
C VAL A 111 12.26 5.72 -18.98
N PHE A 112 13.30 5.84 -18.16
CA PHE A 112 13.89 7.12 -17.83
C PHE A 112 14.50 7.84 -19.05
N PRO A 113 15.12 7.15 -20.04
CA PRO A 113 15.65 7.81 -21.24
C PRO A 113 14.60 8.43 -22.17
N VAL A 114 13.31 8.14 -21.97
CA VAL A 114 12.23 8.85 -22.67
C VAL A 114 12.16 10.32 -22.25
N LEU A 115 12.52 10.60 -21.00
CA LEU A 115 12.69 11.96 -20.49
C LEU A 115 14.12 12.43 -20.76
N GLU A 116 14.34 13.74 -20.73
CA GLU A 116 15.70 14.29 -20.83
C GLU A 116 16.55 13.86 -19.62
N GLU A 117 17.84 13.58 -19.81
CA GLU A 117 18.75 13.14 -18.74
C GLU A 117 18.77 14.11 -17.55
N GLU A 118 18.60 15.41 -17.84
CA GLU A 118 18.60 16.47 -16.83
C GLU A 118 17.24 16.68 -16.15
N ASP A 119 16.21 15.92 -16.55
CA ASP A 119 14.87 16.00 -15.96
C ASP A 119 14.92 15.74 -14.44
N PRO A 120 14.37 16.64 -13.61
CA PRO A 120 14.38 16.49 -12.16
C PRO A 120 13.75 15.19 -11.65
N MET A 121 12.76 14.64 -12.35
CA MET A 121 12.10 13.37 -12.00
C MET A 121 13.03 12.19 -12.21
N VAL A 122 13.78 12.17 -13.33
CA VAL A 122 14.78 11.13 -13.62
C VAL A 122 15.88 11.15 -12.57
N LYS A 123 16.45 12.33 -12.28
CA LYS A 123 17.47 12.48 -11.23
C LYS A 123 16.99 11.99 -9.87
N LYS A 124 15.73 12.31 -9.54
CA LYS A 124 15.10 11.87 -8.30
C LYS A 124 14.96 10.35 -8.28
N ALA A 125 14.38 9.73 -9.31
CA ALA A 125 14.21 8.28 -9.39
C ALA A 125 15.55 7.54 -9.27
N LEU A 126 16.57 7.98 -10.00
CA LEU A 126 17.93 7.42 -9.91
C LEU A 126 18.55 7.58 -8.51
N ALA A 127 18.31 8.71 -7.84
CA ALA A 127 18.78 8.91 -6.47
C ALA A 127 18.06 7.99 -5.48
N GLU A 128 16.74 7.80 -5.64
CA GLU A 128 15.93 6.86 -4.86
C GLU A 128 16.36 5.41 -5.11
N HIS A 129 16.61 4.99 -6.36
CA HIS A 129 17.16 3.66 -6.69
C HIS A 129 18.48 3.41 -5.97
N ARG A 130 19.45 4.34 -6.08
CA ARG A 130 20.75 4.21 -5.39
C ARG A 130 20.60 4.12 -3.88
N ARG A 131 19.65 4.86 -3.31
CA ARG A 131 19.36 4.85 -1.88
C ARG A 131 18.73 3.51 -1.46
N LEU A 132 17.72 3.04 -2.18
CA LEU A 132 17.07 1.76 -1.92
C LEU A 132 18.06 0.61 -2.03
N ARG A 133 18.90 0.56 -3.08
CA ARG A 133 19.95 -0.47 -3.21
C ARG A 133 20.85 -0.54 -1.96
N ARG A 134 21.31 0.61 -1.45
CA ARG A 134 22.09 0.66 -0.19
C ARG A 134 21.34 0.09 1.01
N LEU A 135 20.05 0.40 1.17
CA LEU A 135 19.26 -0.14 2.28
C LEU A 135 19.06 -1.66 2.15
N PHE A 136 18.79 -2.13 0.93
CA PHE A 136 18.63 -3.55 0.64
C PHE A 136 19.92 -4.35 0.80
N ASP A 137 21.08 -3.71 0.60
CA ASP A 137 22.41 -4.34 0.74
C ASP A 137 23.04 -4.15 2.12
N ASP A 138 22.43 -3.36 3.01
CA ASP A 138 22.91 -3.20 4.38
C ASP A 138 22.66 -4.46 5.21
N GLU A 139 23.73 -5.01 5.78
CA GLU A 139 23.72 -6.19 6.66
C GLU A 139 24.07 -5.84 8.12
N SER A 140 24.34 -4.56 8.41
CA SER A 140 24.71 -4.08 9.75
C SER A 140 23.50 -3.66 10.58
N GLU A 141 22.64 -2.80 10.05
CA GLU A 141 21.50 -2.21 10.77
C GLU A 141 20.17 -2.76 10.23
N ILE A 142 20.06 -4.10 10.15
CA ILE A 142 18.97 -4.81 9.45
C ILE A 142 17.57 -4.27 9.81
N THR A 143 17.23 -4.16 11.10
CA THR A 143 15.90 -3.69 11.53
C THR A 143 15.59 -2.29 11.02
N LYS A 144 16.57 -1.38 11.11
CA LYS A 144 16.44 0.01 10.66
C LYS A 144 16.30 0.06 9.15
N SER A 145 17.12 -0.69 8.43
CA SER A 145 17.10 -0.75 6.97
C SER A 145 15.79 -1.34 6.45
N LEU A 146 15.24 -2.38 7.09
CA LEU A 146 13.91 -2.91 6.74
C LEU A 146 12.77 -1.90 6.95
N SER A 147 12.84 -1.10 8.02
CA SER A 147 11.86 -0.04 8.26
C SER A 147 11.93 1.04 7.19
N LEU A 148 13.14 1.47 6.83
CA LEU A 148 13.34 2.48 5.78
C LEU A 148 12.98 1.95 4.39
N ILE A 149 13.26 0.69 4.08
CA ILE A 149 12.84 0.06 2.81
C ILE A 149 11.33 0.14 2.66
N GLU A 150 10.58 -0.21 3.70
CA GLU A 150 9.13 -0.21 3.66
C GLU A 150 8.55 1.17 3.32
N GLU A 151 9.07 2.23 3.95
CA GLU A 151 8.63 3.60 3.71
C GLU A 151 9.11 4.16 2.36
N GLU A 152 10.41 4.02 2.09
CA GLU A 152 11.06 4.63 0.92
C GLU A 152 10.62 3.95 -0.38
N LEU A 153 10.43 2.62 -0.40
CA LEU A 153 9.96 1.91 -1.59
C LEU A 153 8.48 2.20 -1.89
N ASP A 154 7.62 2.27 -0.87
CA ASP A 154 6.19 2.63 -1.05
C ASP A 154 6.08 4.06 -1.60
N ALA A 155 6.88 4.99 -1.08
CA ALA A 155 6.92 6.38 -1.55
C ALA A 155 7.44 6.50 -3.00
N HIS A 156 8.51 5.78 -3.32
CA HIS A 156 9.12 5.74 -4.65
C HIS A 156 8.15 5.21 -5.71
N ILE A 157 7.55 4.03 -5.48
CA ILE A 157 6.56 3.43 -6.39
C ILE A 157 5.37 4.37 -6.62
N ARG A 158 4.88 5.04 -5.56
CA ARG A 158 3.79 6.02 -5.70
C ARG A 158 4.19 7.22 -6.53
N PHE A 159 5.43 7.69 -6.40
CA PHE A 159 5.95 8.79 -7.19
C PHE A 159 5.99 8.41 -8.67
N GLU A 160 6.51 7.23 -8.99
CA GLU A 160 6.60 6.78 -10.38
C GLU A 160 5.23 6.58 -11.00
N GLU A 161 4.36 5.84 -10.32
CA GLU A 161 3.01 5.57 -10.82
C GLU A 161 2.18 6.85 -11.01
N ARG A 162 2.26 7.80 -10.09
CA ARG A 162 1.37 8.97 -10.09
C ARG A 162 1.94 10.16 -10.85
N ILE A 163 3.26 10.21 -11.03
CA ILE A 163 3.94 11.36 -11.60
C ILE A 163 4.79 10.91 -12.80
N LEU A 164 5.88 10.18 -12.58
CA LEU A 164 6.87 9.89 -13.62
C LEU A 164 6.27 9.17 -14.84
N PHE A 165 5.57 8.04 -14.63
CA PHE A 165 4.99 7.26 -15.71
C PHE A 165 3.87 8.01 -16.45
N ASN A 166 3.23 8.99 -15.81
CA ASN A 166 2.25 9.83 -16.48
C ASN A 166 2.92 10.83 -17.42
N GLU A 167 4.09 11.36 -17.06
CA GLU A 167 4.86 12.23 -17.94
C GLU A 167 5.48 11.46 -19.10
N VAL A 168 6.09 10.29 -18.84
CA VAL A 168 6.59 9.38 -19.89
C VAL A 168 5.48 9.07 -20.90
N GLN A 169 4.29 8.69 -20.42
CA GLN A 169 3.17 8.35 -21.30
C GLN A 169 2.72 9.51 -22.21
N LYS A 170 2.92 10.77 -21.81
CA LYS A 170 2.52 11.93 -22.62
C LYS A 170 3.46 12.19 -23.78
N ILE A 171 4.75 11.88 -23.63
CA ILE A 171 5.79 12.29 -24.57
C ILE A 171 6.39 11.12 -25.36
N ALA A 172 6.30 9.90 -24.85
CA ALA A 172 6.87 8.72 -25.48
C ALA A 172 6.34 8.52 -26.91
N SER A 173 7.25 8.33 -27.84
CA SER A 173 6.98 7.95 -29.21
C SER A 173 6.57 6.47 -29.31
N PRO A 174 5.92 6.05 -30.41
CA PRO A 174 5.60 4.64 -30.65
C PRO A 174 6.83 3.73 -30.59
N LYS A 175 7.99 4.21 -31.06
CA LYS A 175 9.25 3.45 -31.02
C LYS A 175 9.72 3.25 -29.58
N GLU A 176 9.67 4.28 -28.74
CA GLU A 176 10.05 4.16 -27.33
C GLU A 176 9.13 3.21 -26.57
N PHE A 177 7.82 3.27 -26.83
CA PHE A 177 6.89 2.29 -26.25
C PHE A 177 7.18 0.85 -26.70
N GLU A 178 7.58 0.65 -27.95
CA GLU A 178 7.97 -0.66 -28.47
C GLU A 178 9.25 -1.18 -27.77
N GLU A 179 10.24 -0.30 -27.53
CA GLU A 179 11.46 -0.68 -26.81
C GLU A 179 11.18 -1.01 -25.34
N ILE A 180 10.31 -0.25 -24.67
CA ILE A 180 9.83 -0.56 -23.32
C ILE A 180 9.17 -1.96 -23.32
N GLU A 181 8.24 -2.23 -24.26
CA GLU A 181 7.52 -3.50 -24.31
C GLU A 181 8.43 -4.71 -24.56
N LYS A 182 9.41 -4.60 -25.47
CA LYS A 182 10.29 -5.71 -25.87
C LYS A 182 11.14 -6.28 -24.73
N ARG A 183 11.57 -5.45 -23.78
CA ARG A 183 12.47 -5.91 -22.72
C ARG A 183 11.73 -6.51 -21.52
N HIS A 184 10.43 -6.25 -21.39
CA HIS A 184 9.63 -6.82 -20.30
C HIS A 184 9.27 -8.28 -20.53
N HIS A 185 10.26 -9.18 -20.44
CA HIS A 185 10.01 -10.56 -20.10
C HIS A 185 9.74 -10.65 -18.60
N ALA A 186 8.50 -10.34 -18.21
CA ALA A 186 8.05 -10.45 -16.83
C ALA A 186 8.30 -11.89 -16.35
N VAL A 187 9.32 -12.09 -15.52
CA VAL A 187 9.40 -13.30 -14.71
C VAL A 187 8.12 -13.30 -13.88
N PRO A 188 7.23 -14.30 -14.02
CA PRO A 188 6.02 -14.34 -13.23
C PRO A 188 6.40 -14.25 -11.76
N PHE A 189 5.82 -13.29 -11.05
CA PHE A 189 5.98 -13.22 -9.61
C PHE A 189 5.31 -14.43 -8.99
N SER A 190 6.07 -15.17 -8.18
CA SER A 190 5.55 -16.22 -7.32
C SER A 190 6.48 -16.33 -6.13
N ASP A 191 5.89 -16.25 -4.95
CA ASP A 191 6.53 -16.60 -3.69
C ASP A 191 5.88 -17.83 -3.04
N ASP A 192 5.16 -18.64 -3.84
CA ASP A 192 4.47 -19.85 -3.36
C ASP A 192 5.46 -20.89 -2.81
N LEU A 193 6.68 -20.91 -3.35
CA LEU A 193 7.76 -21.79 -2.91
C LEU A 193 8.59 -21.17 -1.77
N TRP A 194 8.28 -19.96 -1.33
CA TRP A 194 8.97 -19.37 -0.20
C TRP A 194 8.45 -19.97 1.11
N GLU A 195 9.25 -20.77 1.80
CA GLU A 195 8.78 -21.53 2.97
C GLU A 195 8.44 -20.64 4.18
N ASP A 196 9.12 -19.51 4.34
CA ASP A 196 8.98 -18.64 5.50
C ASP A 196 7.99 -17.49 5.25
N HIS A 197 6.68 -17.81 5.24
CA HIS A 197 5.59 -16.83 5.14
C HIS A 197 5.39 -16.05 6.44
N PHE A 198 6.41 -15.30 6.87
CA PHE A 198 6.43 -14.58 8.15
C PHE A 198 5.32 -13.53 8.32
N TRP A 199 4.68 -13.12 7.22
CA TRP A 199 3.57 -12.17 7.18
C TRP A 199 2.21 -12.79 7.49
N GLU A 200 2.14 -14.08 7.79
CA GLU A 200 0.91 -14.75 8.21
C GLU A 200 0.89 -14.96 9.73
N GLN A 201 -0.26 -14.72 10.35
CA GLN A 201 -0.45 -15.08 11.76
C GLN A 201 -0.48 -16.59 11.88
N LYS A 202 0.37 -17.15 12.74
CA LYS A 202 0.18 -18.53 13.20
C LYS A 202 -1.15 -18.59 13.95
N LYS A 203 -2.13 -19.30 13.38
CA LYS A 203 -3.34 -19.67 14.13
C LYS A 203 -2.88 -20.50 15.33
N LYS A 204 -3.20 -20.03 16.54
CA LYS A 204 -3.00 -20.78 17.79
C LYS A 204 -3.96 -21.96 17.85
#